data_AF-A0A2R2MKS0-F1
#
_entry.id   AF-A0A2R2MKS0-F1
#
_cell.length_a   1.000
_cell.length_b   1.000
_cell.length_c   1.000
_cell.angle_alpha   90.00
_cell.angle_beta   90.00
_cell.angle_gamma   90.00
#
_symmetry.space_group_name_H-M   'P 1'
#
loop_
_entity.id
_entity.type
_entity.pdbx_description
1 polymer ?
#
loop_
_entity_poly.entity_id
_entity_poly.type
_entity_poly.pdbx_seq_one_letter_code
_entity_poly.pdbx_strand_id
1 'polypeptide(L)'
;PKRSFPSVPLVKLGTSFTKVKEFLWRFASIPNVLELDHLTVSGDVTFGKGVTLKGTVIIIANHGERIDIPPGAILENKIVSGNLRILDH
;
A
#
# COMPACT_ATOMS: atom_id res chain seq x y z
N PRO A 1 18.55 15.87 7.22
CA PRO A 1 17.63 14.69 7.21
C PRO A 1 16.81 14.68 5.91
N LYS A 2 16.70 13.54 5.22
CA LYS A 2 15.92 13.43 3.97
C LYS A 2 14.40 13.46 4.19
N ARG A 3 13.96 13.20 5.42
CA ARG A 3 12.54 13.23 5.80
C ARG A 3 12.21 14.59 6.41
N SER A 4 11.18 15.24 5.88
CA SER A 4 10.75 16.57 6.32
C SER A 4 10.06 16.56 7.68
N PHE A 5 9.46 15.44 8.07
CA PHE A 5 8.75 15.27 9.34
C PHE A 5 9.54 14.35 10.31
N PRO A 6 9.74 14.76 11.57
CA PRO A 6 10.50 13.96 12.54
C PRO A 6 9.70 12.76 13.09
N SER A 7 8.38 12.76 12.98
CA SER A 7 7.49 11.72 13.52
C SER A 7 7.49 10.45 12.67
N VAL A 8 7.63 9.26 13.26
CA VAL A 8 7.48 7.96 12.57
C VAL A 8 6.06 7.86 11.95
N PRO A 9 5.91 7.40 10.69
CA PRO A 9 4.59 7.31 10.10
C PRO A 9 3.77 6.22 10.78
N LEU A 10 2.45 6.42 10.87
CA LEU A 10 1.55 5.39 11.35
C LEU A 10 1.26 4.39 10.23
N VAL A 11 1.57 3.11 10.46
CA VAL A 11 1.29 2.05 9.47
C VAL A 11 0.41 0.98 10.11
N LYS A 12 -0.74 0.73 9.48
CA LYS A 12 -1.69 -0.31 9.86
C LYS A 12 -1.94 -1.22 8.67
N LEU A 13 -1.54 -2.48 8.81
CA LEU A 13 -1.79 -3.50 7.79
C LEU A 13 -2.80 -4.51 8.34
N GLY A 14 -3.76 -4.87 7.51
CA GLY A 14 -4.81 -5.83 7.85
C GLY A 14 -4.30 -7.26 7.98
N THR A 15 -5.22 -8.17 8.29
CA THR A 15 -4.93 -9.60 8.54
C THR A 15 -4.22 -10.32 7.37
N SER A 16 -4.41 -9.84 6.14
CA SER A 16 -3.75 -10.35 4.93
C SER A 16 -2.23 -10.11 4.89
N PHE A 17 -1.68 -9.38 5.87
CA PHE A 17 -0.26 -9.07 5.99
C PHE A 17 0.37 -9.64 7.28
N THR A 18 -0.38 -10.42 8.08
CA THR A 18 0.10 -10.95 9.36
C THR A 18 1.21 -12.00 9.18
N LYS A 19 1.14 -12.82 8.14
CA LYS A 19 2.18 -13.81 7.84
C LYS A 19 3.28 -13.16 7.01
N VAL A 20 4.53 -13.31 7.43
CA VAL A 20 5.71 -12.75 6.74
C VAL A 20 5.77 -13.16 5.26
N LYS A 21 5.44 -14.42 4.94
CA LYS A 21 5.39 -14.91 3.56
C LYS A 21 4.37 -14.14 2.71
N GLU A 22 3.19 -13.87 3.26
CA GLU A 22 2.12 -13.13 2.56
C GLU A 22 2.49 -11.66 2.42
N PHE A 23 3.04 -11.05 3.48
CA PHE A 23 3.56 -9.69 3.44
C PHE A 23 4.58 -9.51 2.30
N LEU A 24 5.60 -10.38 2.24
CA LEU A 24 6.64 -10.31 1.21
C LEU A 24 6.09 -10.55 -0.19
N TRP A 25 5.13 -11.46 -0.35
CA TRP A 25 4.51 -11.72 -1.65
C TRP A 25 3.65 -10.56 -2.14
N ARG A 26 2.95 -9.86 -1.23
CA ARG A 26 2.07 -8.72 -1.57
C ARG A 26 2.84 -7.46 -1.95
N PHE A 27 4.09 -7.32 -1.53
CA PHE A 27 4.95 -6.20 -1.93
C PHE A 27 6.03 -6.68 -2.90
N ALA A 28 5.83 -6.42 -4.20
CA ALA A 28 6.84 -6.74 -5.21
C ALA A 28 8.16 -5.97 -5.00
N SER A 29 8.10 -4.82 -4.33
CA SER A 29 9.23 -4.11 -3.74
C SER A 29 8.74 -3.26 -2.57
N ILE A 30 9.62 -2.90 -1.63
CA ILE A 30 9.27 -1.95 -0.57
C ILE A 30 8.91 -0.59 -1.19
N PRO A 31 7.73 -0.02 -0.92
CA PRO A 31 7.33 1.27 -1.47
C PRO A 31 8.15 2.42 -0.87
N ASN A 32 8.25 3.52 -1.62
CA ASN A 32 8.80 4.76 -1.09
C ASN A 32 7.79 5.39 -0.11
N VAL A 33 8.19 5.50 1.16
CA VAL A 33 7.38 6.06 2.26
C VAL A 33 8.03 7.28 2.91
N LEU A 34 8.97 7.94 2.20
CA LEU A 34 9.73 9.05 2.77
C LEU A 34 8.82 10.22 3.22
N GLU A 35 7.77 10.48 2.45
CA GLU A 35 6.79 11.55 2.70
C GLU A 35 5.46 10.99 3.26
N LEU A 36 5.47 9.77 3.81
CA LEU A 36 4.27 9.17 4.39
C LEU A 36 4.03 9.69 5.81
N ASP A 37 2.75 9.92 6.13
CA ASP A 37 2.27 10.22 7.48
C ASP A 37 1.43 9.07 8.05
N HIS A 38 0.48 8.56 7.26
CA HIS A 38 -0.42 7.49 7.69
C HIS A 38 -0.73 6.54 6.52
N LEU A 39 -0.49 5.25 6.71
CA LEU A 39 -0.91 4.18 5.83
C LEU A 39 -1.88 3.24 6.58
N THR A 40 -3.06 3.02 6.02
CA THR A 40 -3.95 1.93 6.42
C THR A 40 -4.27 1.06 5.20
N VAL A 41 -4.03 -0.24 5.29
CA VAL A 41 -4.34 -1.20 4.23
C VAL A 41 -5.20 -2.32 4.81
N SER A 42 -6.38 -2.55 4.23
CA SER A 42 -7.31 -3.60 4.63
C SER A 42 -7.75 -4.43 3.42
N GLY A 43 -7.91 -5.74 3.63
CA GLY A 43 -8.32 -6.69 2.59
C GLY A 43 -7.20 -7.19 1.68
N ASP A 44 -7.60 -7.78 0.56
CA ASP A 44 -6.70 -8.39 -0.43
C ASP A 44 -6.07 -7.32 -1.34
N VAL A 45 -4.96 -6.75 -0.90
CA VAL A 45 -4.22 -5.70 -1.61
C VAL A 45 -2.83 -6.18 -2.00
N THR A 46 -2.40 -5.88 -3.21
CA THR A 46 -1.01 -6.09 -3.66
C THR A 46 -0.39 -4.77 -4.17
N PHE A 47 0.94 -4.68 -4.09
CA PHE A 47 1.71 -3.52 -4.48
C PHE A 47 2.76 -3.91 -5.52
N GLY A 48 2.68 -3.29 -6.69
CA GLY A 48 3.67 -3.39 -7.74
C GLY A 48 5.02 -2.77 -7.36
N LYS A 49 6.00 -2.90 -8.27
CA LYS A 49 7.34 -2.36 -8.05
C LYS A 49 7.35 -0.83 -8.13
N GLY A 50 8.15 -0.17 -7.28
CA GLY A 50 8.37 1.28 -7.36
C GLY A 50 7.18 2.15 -6.94
N VAL A 51 6.24 1.62 -6.16
CA VAL A 51 5.12 2.39 -5.61
C VAL A 51 5.63 3.48 -4.65
N THR A 52 5.01 4.65 -4.68
CA THR A 52 5.30 5.78 -3.76
C THR A 52 4.05 6.17 -2.99
N LEU A 53 4.16 6.30 -1.67
CA LEU A 53 3.07 6.65 -0.76
C LEU A 53 3.42 7.95 -0.02
N LYS A 54 2.50 8.91 -0.05
CA LYS A 54 2.69 10.25 0.50
C LYS A 54 1.48 10.72 1.30
N GLY A 55 1.73 11.45 2.39
CA GLY A 55 0.69 11.98 3.27
C GLY A 55 -0.16 10.88 3.90
N THR A 56 -1.49 10.99 3.77
CA THR A 56 -2.44 9.99 4.27
C THR A 56 -2.95 9.09 3.15
N VAL A 57 -2.64 7.79 3.21
CA VAL A 57 -3.08 6.79 2.24
C VAL A 57 -3.90 5.70 2.94
N ILE A 58 -5.12 5.48 2.47
CA ILE A 58 -6.01 4.43 2.99
C ILE A 58 -6.46 3.56 1.83
N ILE A 59 -6.25 2.24 1.93
CA ILE A 59 -6.61 1.27 0.88
C ILE A 59 -7.50 0.20 1.49
N ILE A 60 -8.69 0.00 0.92
CA ILE A 60 -9.69 -0.92 1.43
C ILE A 60 -10.22 -1.77 0.29
N ALA A 61 -9.82 -3.04 0.25
CA ALA A 61 -10.48 -4.07 -0.55
C ALA A 61 -11.53 -4.77 0.31
N ASN A 62 -12.81 -4.75 -0.09
CA ASN A 62 -13.85 -5.43 0.68
C ASN A 62 -13.76 -6.96 0.50
N HIS A 63 -14.56 -7.69 1.26
CA HIS A 63 -14.59 -9.15 1.19
C HIS A 63 -14.88 -9.65 -0.24
N GLY A 64 -13.99 -10.47 -0.78
CA GLY A 64 -14.10 -11.00 -2.15
C GLY A 64 -13.57 -10.07 -3.25
N GLU A 65 -13.24 -8.82 -2.92
CA GLU A 65 -12.58 -7.88 -3.81
C GLU A 65 -11.06 -8.00 -3.66
N ARG A 66 -10.35 -7.62 -4.72
CA ARG A 66 -8.90 -7.52 -4.73
C ARG A 66 -8.48 -6.20 -5.37
N ILE A 67 -7.45 -5.57 -4.84
CA ILE A 67 -6.86 -4.35 -5.40
C ILE A 67 -5.38 -4.61 -5.69
N ASP A 68 -5.02 -4.58 -6.96
CA ASP A 68 -3.62 -4.58 -7.40
C ASP A 68 -3.18 -3.14 -7.67
N ILE A 69 -2.29 -2.60 -6.84
CA ILE A 69 -1.69 -1.29 -7.05
C ILE A 69 -0.61 -1.43 -8.13
N PRO A 70 -0.73 -0.72 -9.27
CA PRO A 70 0.18 -0.93 -10.39
C PRO A 70 1.62 -0.49 -10.07
N PRO A 71 2.62 -1.06 -10.75
CA PRO A 71 4.00 -0.60 -10.65
C PRO A 71 4.13 0.90 -10.94
N GLY A 72 4.97 1.59 -10.18
CA GLY A 72 5.20 3.03 -10.32
C GLY A 72 4.07 3.93 -9.83
N ALA A 73 2.99 3.38 -9.27
CA ALA A 73 1.88 4.18 -8.77
C ALA A 73 2.33 5.16 -7.67
N ILE A 74 1.82 6.39 -7.74
CA ILE A 74 2.03 7.42 -6.72
C ILE A 74 0.68 7.70 -6.06
N LEU A 75 0.57 7.39 -4.77
CA LEU A 75 -0.63 7.63 -3.97
C LEU A 75 -0.31 8.74 -2.95
N GLU A 76 -0.97 9.88 -3.10
CA GLU A 76 -0.78 11.05 -2.24
C GLU A 76 -2.12 11.57 -1.75
N ASN A 77 -2.34 11.52 -0.43
CA ASN A 77 -3.59 11.96 0.21
C ASN A 77 -4.84 11.31 -0.42
N LYS A 78 -4.78 9.98 -0.63
CA LYS A 78 -5.83 9.21 -1.32
C LYS A 78 -6.44 8.14 -0.44
N ILE A 79 -7.75 7.97 -0.63
CA ILE A 79 -8.50 6.79 -0.20
C ILE A 79 -8.81 5.97 -1.45
N VAL A 80 -8.39 4.71 -1.48
CA VAL A 80 -8.57 3.77 -2.59
C VAL A 80 -9.47 2.64 -2.10
N SER A 81 -10.55 2.36 -2.81
CA SER A 81 -11.46 1.25 -2.53
C SER A 81 -12.04 0.64 -3.81
N GLY A 82 -12.54 -0.58 -3.71
CA GLY A 82 -13.20 -1.31 -4.79
C GLY A 82 -12.42 -2.55 -5.23
N ASN A 83 -12.63 -2.96 -6.48
CA ASN A 83 -12.04 -4.15 -7.08
C ASN A 83 -11.28 -3.79 -8.36
N LEU A 84 -9.96 -3.92 -8.32
CA LEU A 84 -9.07 -3.66 -9.43
C LEU A 84 -8.10 -4.82 -9.57
N ARG A 85 -8.26 -5.61 -10.64
CA ARG A 85 -7.36 -6.72 -10.95
C ARG A 85 -6.51 -6.41 -12.16
N ILE A 86 -5.21 -6.61 -12.03
CA ILE A 86 -4.26 -6.49 -13.13
C ILE A 86 -3.90 -7.92 -13.55
N LEU A 87 -4.10 -8.23 -14.83
CA LEU A 87 -3.73 -9.50 -15.44
C LEU A 87 -2.52 -9.27 -16.34
N ASP A 88 -1.52 -10.15 -16.25
CA ASP A 88 -0.39 -10.16 -17.18
C ASP A 88 -0.88 -10.51 -18.60
N HIS A 89 -0.30 -9.87 -19.62
CA HIS A 89 -0.58 -10.11 -21.04
C HIS A 89 0.44 -11.09 -21.66
#